data_AF-A0A3N5KDR0-F1
#
_entry.id   AF-A0A3N5KDR0-F1
#
_cell.length_a   1.000
_cell.length_b   1.000
_cell.length_c   1.000
_cell.angle_alpha   90.00
_cell.angle_beta   90.00
_cell.angle_gamma   90.00
#
_symmetry.space_group_name_H-M   'P 1'
#
loop_
_entity.id
_entity.type
_entity.pdbx_description
1 polymer ?
#
loop_
_entity_poly.entity_id
_entity_poly.type
_entity_poly.pdbx_seq_one_letter_code
_entity_poly.pdbx_strand_id
1 'polypeptide(L)' 'MSGARVSAFDRWYLRDAPPERIAVLRVLVGAFAFIYTVVRLPDLWGYSDFSDSRFRPVGVTGLLDGPLSTTAWHALLIA' A
#
# COMPACT_ATOMS: atom_id res chain seq x y z
N MET A 1 2.86 -7.07 -36.80
CA MET A 1 3.76 -7.87 -35.92
C MET A 1 3.61 -7.60 -34.42
N SER A 2 2.90 -6.55 -33.98
CA SER A 2 2.71 -6.22 -32.54
C SER A 2 1.75 -7.19 -31.80
N GLY A 3 0.61 -7.56 -32.41
CA GLY A 3 -0.42 -8.37 -31.74
C GLY A 3 -0.05 -9.84 -31.44
N ALA A 4 0.90 -10.42 -32.18
CA ALA A 4 1.31 -11.82 -31.96
C ALA A 4 2.00 -12.01 -30.60
N ARG A 5 2.82 -11.04 -30.18
CA ARG A 5 3.53 -11.06 -28.89
C ARG A 5 2.57 -10.89 -27.72
N VAL A 6 1.60 -9.97 -27.85
CA VAL A 6 0.54 -9.79 -26.85
C VAL A 6 -0.29 -11.07 -26.69
N SER A 7 -0.69 -11.70 -27.79
CA SER A 7 -1.46 -12.96 -27.74
C SER A 7 -0.69 -14.12 -27.09
N ALA A 8 0.63 -14.17 -27.27
CA ALA A 8 1.48 -15.19 -26.68
C ALA A 8 1.66 -14.98 -25.18
N PHE A 9 1.78 -13.71 -24.76
CA PHE A 9 1.82 -13.32 -23.36
C PHE A 9 0.50 -13.65 -22.64
N ASP A 10 -0.65 -13.28 -23.22
CA ASP A 10 -1.96 -13.57 -22.64
C ASP A 10 -2.18 -15.07 -22.45
N ARG A 11 -1.83 -15.89 -23.44
CA ARG A 11 -1.95 -17.36 -23.32
C ARG A 11 -1.03 -17.95 -22.26
N TRP A 12 0.13 -17.35 -22.02
CA TRP A 12 1.04 -17.80 -20.97
C TRP A 12 0.57 -17.33 -19.58
N TYR A 13 0.07 -16.09 -19.49
CA TYR A 13 -0.40 -15.47 -18.25
C TYR A 13 -1.73 -16.05 -17.75
N LEU A 14 -2.68 -16.29 -18.66
CA LEU A 14 -4.00 -16.88 -18.38
C LEU A 14 -3.98 -18.41 -18.37
N ARG A 15 -2.80 -19.03 -18.54
CA ARG A 15 -2.69 -20.49 -18.45
C ARG A 15 -3.06 -20.92 -17.04
N ASP A 16 -3.93 -21.93 -16.92
CA ASP A 16 -4.25 -22.53 -15.64
C ASP A 16 -2.97 -22.91 -14.90
N ALA A 17 -2.84 -22.34 -13.71
CA ALA A 17 -1.69 -22.48 -12.85
C ALA A 17 -1.97 -23.54 -11.79
N PRO A 18 -0.98 -24.37 -11.42
CA PRO A 18 -1.08 -25.24 -10.26
C PRO A 18 -1.51 -24.43 -9.02
N PRO A 19 -2.45 -24.93 -8.19
CA PRO A 19 -2.91 -24.26 -6.97
C PRO A 19 -1.77 -23.79 -6.05
N GLU A 20 -0.66 -24.52 -6.05
CA GLU A 20 0.56 -24.25 -5.30
C GLU A 20 1.17 -22.90 -5.68
N ARG A 21 1.11 -22.48 -6.96
CA ARG A 21 1.64 -21.19 -7.40
C ARG A 21 0.92 -20.02 -6.74
N ILE A 22 -0.41 -20.10 -6.64
CA ILE A 22 -1.21 -19.04 -6.02
C ILE A 22 -1.00 -19.06 -4.50
N ALA A 23 -0.89 -20.24 -3.89
CA ALA A 23 -0.58 -20.37 -2.47
C ALA A 23 0.77 -19.72 -2.11
N VAL A 24 1.83 -20.05 -2.86
CA VAL A 24 3.16 -19.45 -2.65
C VAL A 24 3.12 -17.95 -2.86
N LEU A 25 2.46 -17.46 -3.92
CA LEU A 25 2.36 -16.03 -4.18
C LEU A 25 1.65 -15.30 -3.02
N ARG A 26 0.57 -15.87 -2.48
CA ARG A 26 -0.12 -15.30 -1.31
C ARG A 26 0.77 -15.26 -0.08
N VAL A 27 1.52 -16.32 0.19
CA VAL A 27 2.46 -16.36 1.32
C VAL A 27 3.56 -15.32 1.13
N LEU A 28 4.16 -15.22 -0.06
CA LEU A 28 5.23 -14.26 -0.33
C LEU A 28 4.74 -12.81 -0.23
N VAL A 29 3.62 -12.49 -0.88
CA VAL A 29 3.04 -11.14 -0.86
C VAL A 29 2.57 -10.77 0.54
N GLY A 30 1.90 -11.71 1.24
CA GLY A 30 1.46 -11.51 2.61
C GLY A 30 2.62 -11.31 3.58
N ALA A 31 3.68 -12.13 3.48
CA ALA A 31 4.88 -11.99 4.30
C ALA A 31 5.61 -10.67 4.02
N PHE A 32 5.77 -10.30 2.75
CA PHE A 32 6.35 -9.01 2.38
C PHE A 32 5.54 -7.85 2.96
N ALA A 33 4.22 -7.83 2.73
CA ALA A 33 3.34 -6.78 3.23
C ALA A 33 3.38 -6.71 4.76
N PHE A 34 3.33 -7.85 5.45
CA PHE A 34 3.41 -7.92 6.89
C PHE A 34 4.73 -7.36 7.44
N ILE A 35 5.87 -7.85 6.93
CA ILE A 35 7.20 -7.39 7.35
C ILE A 35 7.35 -5.91 7.07
N TYR A 36 6.99 -5.47 5.86
CA TYR A 36 7.07 -4.06 5.48
C TYR A 36 6.25 -3.18 6.42
N THR A 37 4.99 -3.55 6.70
CA THR A 37 4.12 -2.79 7.60
C THR A 37 4.67 -2.77 9.03
N VAL A 38 5.12 -3.90 9.57
CA VAL A 38 5.70 -3.96 10.94
C VAL A 38 6.94 -3.06 11.04
N VAL A 39 7.83 -3.10 10.05
CA VAL A 39 9.01 -2.25 10.01
C VAL A 39 8.63 -0.77 9.83
N ARG A 40 7.57 -0.48 9.07
CA ARG A 40 7.13 0.88 8.78
C ARG A 40 6.26 1.50 9.88
N LEU A 41 5.65 0.68 10.73
CA LEU A 41 4.70 1.12 11.74
C LEU A 41 5.25 2.20 12.70
N PRO A 42 6.49 2.11 13.24
CA PRO A 42 7.02 3.14 14.13
C PRO A 42 7.14 4.52 13.47
N ASP A 43 7.54 4.55 12.19
CA ASP A 43 7.64 5.79 11.40
C ASP A 43 6.26 6.41 11.18
N LEU A 44 5.26 5.60 10.85
CA LEU A 44 3.88 6.05 10.67
C LEU A 44 3.24 6.55 11.98
N TRP A 45 3.57 5.90 13.10
CA TRP A 45 3.08 6.30 14.41
C TRP A 45 3.66 7.65 14.84
N GLY A 46 4.96 7.87 14.59
CA GLY A 46 5.67 9.10 14.98
C GLY A 46 5.18 10.38 14.31
N TYR A 47 4.44 10.31 13.20
CA TYR A 47 3.83 11.50 12.59
C TYR A 47 2.81 12.19 13.48
N SER A 48 2.20 11.47 14.43
CA SER A 48 1.26 12.04 15.41
C SER A 48 1.93 13.02 16.38
N ASP A 49 3.26 12.94 16.55
CA ASP A 49 4.02 13.79 17.46
C ASP A 49 4.53 15.07 16.77
N PHE A 50 4.24 15.25 15.47
CA PHE A 50 4.71 16.42 14.74
C PHE A 50 3.90 17.67 15.10
N SER A 51 4.59 18.80 15.27
CA SER A 51 3.90 20.08 15.50
C SER A 51 3.02 20.46 14.32
N ASP A 52 1.79 20.86 14.61
CA ASP A 52 0.81 21.40 13.66
C ASP A 52 1.35 22.57 12.83
N SER A 53 2.28 23.35 13.39
CA SER A 53 2.95 24.46 12.69
C SER A 53 3.71 24.03 11.43
N ARG A 54 4.04 22.74 11.31
CA ARG A 54 4.71 22.15 10.14
C ARG A 54 3.74 21.66 9.06
N PHE A 55 2.43 21.73 9.31
CA PHE A 55 1.43 21.36 8.32
C PHE A 55 1.42 22.37 7.17
N ARG A 56 1.87 21.93 6.00
CA ARG A 56 1.88 22.73 4.76
C ARG A 56 1.00 22.00 3.72
N PRO A 57 -0.32 22.21 3.76
CA PRO A 57 -1.23 21.45 2.92
C PRO A 57 -1.02 21.76 1.44
N VAL A 58 -1.12 20.71 0.62
CA VAL A 58 -1.04 20.80 -0.85
C VAL A 58 -2.08 19.88 -1.49
N GLY A 59 -2.67 20.34 -2.60
CA GLY A 59 -3.71 19.60 -3.32
C GLY A 59 -4.94 19.34 -2.44
N VAL A 60 -5.37 18.07 -2.34
CA VAL A 60 -6.58 17.66 -1.60
C VAL A 60 -6.49 17.99 -0.11
N THR A 61 -5.28 17.99 0.48
CA THR A 61 -5.10 18.37 1.90
C THR A 61 -5.34 19.86 2.15
N GLY A 62 -5.40 20.69 1.10
CA GLY A 62 -5.80 22.11 1.20
C GLY A 62 -7.26 22.34 1.56
N LEU A 63 -8.08 21.28 1.54
CA LEU A 63 -9.46 21.32 2.04
C LEU A 63 -9.54 21.18 3.57
N LEU A 64 -8.41 20.89 4.23
CA LEU A 64 -8.34 20.77 5.68
C LEU A 64 -7.85 22.08 6.30
N ASP A 65 -8.50 22.50 7.38
CA ASP A 65 -8.10 23.68 8.16
C ASP A 65 -6.83 23.44 8.99
N GLY A 66 -6.38 22.20 9.10
CA GLY A 66 -5.20 21.77 9.85
C GLY A 66 -4.88 20.29 9.62
N PRO A 67 -3.81 19.76 10.24
CA PRO A 67 -3.54 18.33 10.18
C PRO A 67 -4.71 17.53 10.78
N LEU A 68 -4.83 16.27 10.38
CA LEU A 68 -5.80 15.37 10.99
C LEU A 68 -5.53 15.24 12.49
N SER A 69 -6.60 15.13 13.29
CA SER A 69 -6.46 14.86 14.72
C SER A 69 -5.72 13.53 14.94
N THR A 70 -4.96 13.42 16.03
CA THR A 70 -4.24 12.20 16.40
C THR A 70 -5.15 10.97 16.42
N THR A 71 -6.39 11.12 16.89
CA THR A 71 -7.39 10.03 16.90
C THR A 71 -7.79 9.60 15.49
N ALA A 72 -8.04 10.55 14.59
CA ALA A 72 -8.37 10.25 13.20
C ALA A 72 -7.19 9.60 12.46
N TRP A 73 -5.96 10.07 12.74
CA TRP A 73 -4.74 9.47 12.20
C TRP A 73 -4.54 8.03 12.67
N HIS A 74 -4.64 7.77 13.98
CA HIS A 74 -4.52 6.40 14.51
C HIS A 74 -5.61 5.47 13.99
N ALA A 75 -6.85 5.96 13.83
CA ALA A 75 -7.93 5.18 13.25
C ALA A 75 -7.62 4.75 11.81
N LEU A 76 -7.06 5.65 10.98
CA LEU A 76 -6.64 5.33 9.62
C LEU A 76 -5.44 4.38 9.56
N LEU A 77 -4.56 4.44 10.56
CA LEU A 77 -3.37 3.58 10.61
C LEU A 77 -3.72 2.11 10.92
N ILE A 78 -4.81 1.87 11.65
CA ILE A 78 -5.22 0.53 12.10
C ILE A 78 -6.42 -0.06 11.34
N ALA A 79 -7.14 0.75 10.57
CA ALA A 79 -8.32 0.34 9.78
C ALA A 79 -7.92 -0.25 8.42
#